data_AF-A0A2D9S6Z5-F1
#
_entry.id   AF-A0A2D9S6Z5-F1
#
_cell.length_a   1.000
_cell.length_b   1.000
_cell.length_c   1.000
_cell.angle_alpha   90.00
_cell.angle_beta   90.00
_cell.angle_gamma   90.00
#
_symmetry.space_group_name_H-M   'P 1'
#
loop_
_entity.id
_entity.type
_entity.pdbx_description
1 polymer ?
#
loop_
_entity_poly.entity_id
_entity_poly.type
_entity_poly.pdbx_seq_one_letter_code
_entity_poly.pdbx_strand_id
1 'polypeptide(L)'
;MEERLPKSMLLRTARANALVIADLGGLDTVGQNFPISCLDSWITRAHPRLTPSERRRRLNSLRERLTSTRRVRTEESTWRRFRKDWKDATFSSEESGLRLFDTRGLAATATTSLIEWAVSEQNRPPLVLEIPETIPDDVLSAVISHPKLRLTLSSQPRQPLEIFDQLIVDPLRPLPWLRLRTLGGRDMPVRLVDPVPTAPEVTEDDEVAPSPWAILGLDNEEISSNVVDSSMIGSAIAQFPEGNEDWSNMMEASYPIAAWIASPPKTRWHRWQRLRSRLDSEWIALLDLEYLPLERLAEVADEAPPRVLEIFAEKLRLLLHNDSEIGLRTRPATDPANASPGASWVAAQLLSNAAWLPEDMQEDLIRWALEAWLVHPPSNSLAALQSVDWIYKSQQVDVANYGPVLQGILRRANEFPIDHDLKIWSLLVERIRDSKQLQIEDLEAIIANLPLDWWALLAPELLTNLLAEESSLDWLFDNPIPWSAAILRPKGEPSTAPGLEDRDHPGCSPEIRNSLARRLRSRSERGNLPESAAPLLDLMESLDTVLEGSSPSTGRTHPMVGWLAQPIEKWPPISNEVAMQGDSQIAERIILRTSGYHEGLSGEQSQL
;
A
#
# COMPACT_ATOMS: atom_id res chain seq x y z
N MET A 1 -10.22 -11.38 21.34
CA MET A 1 -9.52 -10.65 20.26
C MET A 1 -10.47 -10.63 19.07
N GLU A 2 -11.12 -9.50 18.82
CA GLU A 2 -12.07 -9.37 17.71
C GLU A 2 -11.36 -9.00 16.40
N GLU A 3 -10.38 -8.10 16.47
CA GLU A 3 -9.53 -7.67 15.35
C GLU A 3 -8.75 -8.83 14.71
N ARG A 4 -8.63 -8.82 13.38
CA ARG A 4 -7.95 -9.91 12.63
C ARG A 4 -6.44 -9.77 12.63
N LEU A 5 -5.89 -8.55 12.69
CA LEU A 5 -4.45 -8.31 12.71
C LEU A 5 -3.73 -8.95 13.92
N PRO A 6 -4.18 -8.78 15.19
CA PRO A 6 -3.59 -9.50 16.31
C PRO A 6 -3.66 -11.02 16.15
N LYS A 7 -4.77 -11.54 15.60
CA LYS A 7 -4.95 -12.98 15.35
C LYS A 7 -3.95 -13.49 14.31
N SER A 8 -3.83 -12.80 13.17
CA SER A 8 -2.94 -13.21 12.09
C SER A 8 -1.48 -13.22 12.55
N MET A 9 -1.02 -12.18 13.26
CA MET A 9 0.31 -12.15 13.88
C MET A 9 0.54 -13.30 14.86
N LEU A 10 -0.43 -13.60 15.74
CA LEU A 10 -0.35 -14.74 16.65
C LEU A 10 -0.27 -16.08 15.91
N LEU A 11 -1.07 -16.23 14.85
CA LEU A 11 -1.09 -17.45 14.04
C LEU A 11 0.23 -17.69 13.31
N ARG A 12 0.96 -16.64 12.87
CA ARG A 12 2.30 -16.78 12.29
C ARG A 12 3.23 -17.59 13.19
N THR A 13 3.26 -17.26 14.48
CA THR A 13 4.09 -17.95 15.47
C THR A 13 3.46 -19.26 15.93
N ALA A 14 2.15 -19.27 16.22
CA ALA A 14 1.48 -20.41 16.84
C ALA A 14 1.25 -21.60 15.90
N ARG A 15 1.24 -21.40 14.57
CA ARG A 15 0.97 -22.46 13.58
C ARG A 15 2.08 -23.51 13.46
N ALA A 16 3.30 -23.21 13.89
CA ALA A 16 4.46 -24.07 13.67
C ALA A 16 4.23 -25.51 14.19
N ASN A 17 4.28 -26.50 13.30
CA ASN A 17 4.02 -27.92 13.59
C ASN A 17 2.64 -28.23 14.19
N ALA A 18 1.67 -27.31 14.12
CA ALA A 18 0.32 -27.47 14.65
C ALA A 18 -0.69 -27.91 13.58
N LEU A 19 -1.86 -28.37 14.05
CA LEU A 19 -3.10 -28.40 13.28
C LEU A 19 -3.87 -27.12 13.63
N VAL A 20 -4.13 -26.29 12.63
CA VAL A 20 -4.72 -24.96 12.73
C VAL A 20 -6.09 -24.96 12.07
N ILE A 21 -7.11 -24.53 12.81
CA ILE A 21 -8.44 -24.22 12.30
C ILE A 21 -8.72 -22.77 12.71
N ALA A 22 -8.58 -21.83 11.78
CA ALA A 22 -8.77 -20.39 12.04
C ALA A 22 -9.05 -19.61 10.74
N ASP A 23 -9.37 -18.33 10.85
CA ASP A 23 -9.21 -17.39 9.73
C ASP A 23 -7.72 -17.32 9.36
N LEU A 24 -7.36 -17.83 8.18
CA LEU A 24 -5.99 -17.81 7.68
C LEU A 24 -5.64 -16.53 6.91
N GLY A 25 -6.56 -15.55 6.87
CA GLY A 25 -6.28 -14.21 6.36
C GLY A 25 -5.08 -13.57 7.05
N GLY A 26 -4.19 -12.97 6.27
CA GLY A 26 -2.94 -12.41 6.78
C GLY A 26 -1.79 -13.42 6.99
N LEU A 27 -1.91 -14.65 6.47
CA LEU A 27 -0.85 -15.67 6.45
C LEU A 27 -0.38 -16.00 5.02
N ASP A 28 0.89 -16.39 4.89
CA ASP A 28 1.55 -16.81 3.65
C ASP A 28 1.11 -18.18 3.10
N THR A 29 -0.01 -18.72 3.54
CA THR A 29 -0.42 -20.11 3.24
C THR A 29 -1.88 -20.20 2.88
N VAL A 30 -2.19 -20.91 1.79
CA VAL A 30 -3.56 -21.25 1.41
C VAL A 30 -4.08 -22.40 2.28
N GLY A 31 -5.36 -22.35 2.66
CA GLY A 31 -6.01 -23.45 3.37
C GLY A 31 -6.01 -24.75 2.55
N GLN A 32 -5.74 -25.87 3.22
CA GLN A 32 -5.78 -27.19 2.60
C GLN A 32 -7.22 -27.69 2.45
N ASN A 33 -7.40 -28.73 1.63
CA ASN A 33 -8.66 -29.45 1.51
C ASN A 33 -9.16 -29.95 2.88
N PHE A 34 -10.46 -29.86 3.12
CA PHE A 34 -11.05 -30.33 4.37
C PHE A 34 -11.11 -31.87 4.46
N PRO A 35 -10.98 -32.45 5.65
CA PRO A 35 -11.07 -33.89 5.85
C PRO A 35 -12.50 -34.38 5.58
N ILE A 36 -12.68 -35.40 4.74
CA ILE A 36 -14.01 -35.92 4.40
C ILE A 36 -14.74 -36.56 5.62
N SER A 37 -14.00 -36.96 6.65
CA SER A 37 -14.53 -37.53 7.88
C SER A 37 -15.21 -36.50 8.79
N CYS A 38 -14.86 -35.21 8.71
CA CYS A 38 -15.57 -34.18 9.50
C CYS A 38 -17.06 -34.07 9.13
N LEU A 39 -17.45 -34.57 7.94
CA LEU A 39 -18.83 -34.62 7.51
C LEU A 39 -19.71 -35.59 8.34
N ASP A 40 -19.11 -36.55 9.07
CA ASP A 40 -19.85 -37.44 9.99
C ASP A 40 -20.51 -36.64 11.12
N SER A 41 -19.78 -35.69 11.70
CA SER A 41 -20.32 -34.79 12.73
C SER A 41 -21.24 -33.74 12.12
N TRP A 42 -20.90 -33.22 10.93
CA TRP A 42 -21.71 -32.25 10.22
C TRP A 42 -23.11 -32.77 9.88
N ILE A 43 -23.26 -33.99 9.34
CA ILE A 43 -24.58 -34.51 8.94
C ILE A 43 -25.53 -34.64 10.15
N THR A 44 -24.98 -34.93 11.33
CA THR A 44 -25.71 -35.04 12.59
C THR A 44 -26.27 -33.68 13.01
N ARG A 45 -25.45 -32.62 12.87
CA ARG A 45 -25.82 -31.23 13.17
C ARG A 45 -26.74 -30.62 12.12
N ALA A 46 -26.47 -30.91 10.85
CA ALA A 46 -27.25 -30.42 9.71
C ALA A 46 -28.64 -31.06 9.65
N HIS A 47 -28.85 -32.27 10.18
CA HIS A 47 -30.14 -32.97 10.11
C HIS A 47 -30.54 -33.67 11.41
N PRO A 48 -30.80 -32.93 12.52
CA PRO A 48 -31.01 -33.51 13.85
C PRO A 48 -32.31 -34.34 13.97
N ARG A 49 -33.28 -34.13 13.06
CA ARG A 49 -34.57 -34.86 13.05
C ARG A 49 -34.55 -36.16 12.23
N LEU A 50 -33.51 -36.38 11.42
CA LEU A 50 -33.40 -37.60 10.61
C LEU A 50 -32.91 -38.77 11.45
N THR A 51 -33.31 -39.99 11.07
CA THR A 51 -32.83 -41.23 11.67
C THR A 51 -31.35 -41.47 11.34
N PRO A 52 -30.61 -42.22 12.17
CA PRO A 52 -29.20 -42.53 11.91
C PRO A 52 -28.95 -43.22 10.57
N SER A 53 -29.86 -44.11 10.14
CA SER A 53 -29.77 -44.81 8.85
C SER A 53 -29.91 -43.86 7.67
N GLU A 54 -30.86 -42.93 7.74
CA GLU A 54 -31.08 -41.93 6.68
C GLU A 54 -29.94 -40.91 6.62
N ARG A 55 -29.39 -40.49 7.77
CA ARG A 55 -28.17 -39.65 7.79
C ARG A 55 -27.00 -40.36 7.12
N ARG A 56 -26.75 -41.63 7.45
CA ARG A 56 -25.67 -42.42 6.84
C ARG A 56 -25.85 -42.56 5.34
N ARG A 57 -27.08 -42.80 4.86
CA ARG A 57 -27.39 -42.85 3.42
C ARG A 57 -27.06 -41.53 2.73
N ARG A 58 -27.57 -40.41 3.26
CA ARG A 58 -27.34 -39.07 2.70
C ARG A 58 -25.87 -38.67 2.72
N LEU A 59 -25.16 -39.00 3.80
CA LEU A 59 -23.74 -38.75 3.95
C LEU A 59 -22.93 -39.52 2.90
N ASN A 60 -23.21 -40.81 2.68
CA ASN A 60 -22.52 -41.59 1.64
C ASN A 60 -22.73 -40.98 0.25
N SER A 61 -23.96 -40.59 -0.09
CA SER A 61 -24.25 -39.90 -1.37
C SER A 61 -23.60 -38.53 -1.48
N LEU A 62 -23.36 -37.83 -0.36
CA LEU A 62 -22.62 -36.57 -0.35
C LEU A 62 -21.12 -36.82 -0.54
N ARG A 63 -20.54 -37.78 0.18
CA ARG A 63 -19.14 -38.19 0.06
C ARG A 63 -18.80 -38.59 -1.36
N GLU A 64 -19.59 -39.48 -1.96
CA GLU A 64 -19.40 -39.91 -3.34
C GLU A 64 -19.49 -38.72 -4.32
N ARG A 65 -20.35 -37.73 -4.07
CA ARG A 65 -20.44 -36.54 -4.92
C ARG A 65 -19.23 -35.62 -4.80
N LEU A 66 -18.59 -35.55 -3.64
CA LEU A 66 -17.43 -34.70 -3.40
C LEU A 66 -16.12 -35.33 -3.86
N THR A 67 -16.02 -36.66 -3.83
CA THR A 67 -14.77 -37.38 -4.14
C THR A 67 -14.78 -38.07 -5.51
N SER A 68 -15.96 -38.35 -6.08
CA SER A 68 -16.07 -39.00 -7.40
C SER A 68 -16.26 -37.98 -8.53
N THR A 69 -15.66 -38.27 -9.68
CA THR A 69 -15.94 -37.57 -10.94
C THR A 69 -17.33 -37.88 -11.52
N ARG A 70 -18.06 -38.84 -10.93
CA ARG A 70 -19.40 -39.24 -11.36
C ARG A 70 -20.47 -38.30 -10.79
N ARG A 71 -21.47 -37.96 -11.60
CA ARG A 71 -22.65 -37.21 -11.14
C ARG A 71 -23.53 -38.08 -10.24
N VAL A 72 -23.28 -38.04 -8.93
CA VAL A 72 -24.10 -38.71 -7.92
C VAL A 72 -25.24 -37.79 -7.48
N ARG A 73 -26.47 -38.33 -7.45
CA ARG A 73 -27.65 -37.60 -7.01
C ARG A 73 -27.70 -37.57 -5.48
N THR A 74 -27.38 -36.42 -4.89
CA THR A 74 -27.57 -36.15 -3.46
C THR A 74 -28.95 -35.53 -3.22
N GLU A 75 -29.57 -35.83 -2.08
CA GLU A 75 -30.80 -35.17 -1.62
C GLU A 75 -30.66 -33.64 -1.64
N GLU A 76 -31.60 -32.95 -2.29
CA GLU A 76 -31.50 -31.52 -2.55
C GLU A 76 -31.46 -30.70 -1.25
N SER A 77 -32.24 -31.12 -0.25
CA SER A 77 -32.24 -30.50 1.09
C SER A 77 -30.87 -30.56 1.78
N THR A 78 -30.14 -31.67 1.61
CA THR A 78 -28.80 -31.86 2.18
C THR A 78 -27.76 -31.09 1.37
N TRP A 79 -27.86 -31.09 0.04
CA TRP A 79 -26.96 -30.32 -0.82
C TRP A 79 -27.07 -28.81 -0.61
N ARG A 80 -28.29 -28.27 -0.47
CA ARG A 80 -28.51 -26.83 -0.18
C ARG A 80 -27.92 -26.44 1.17
N ARG A 81 -28.08 -27.27 2.22
CA ARG A 81 -27.47 -27.02 3.53
C ARG A 81 -25.95 -27.12 3.46
N PHE A 82 -25.42 -28.12 2.75
CA PHE A 82 -23.99 -28.25 2.53
C PHE A 82 -23.40 -27.00 1.87
N ARG A 83 -23.99 -26.53 0.77
CA ARG A 83 -23.56 -25.30 0.08
C ARG A 83 -23.68 -24.05 0.94
N LYS A 84 -24.66 -23.99 1.83
CA LYS A 84 -24.79 -22.89 2.79
C LYS A 84 -23.65 -22.91 3.83
N ASP A 85 -23.29 -24.09 4.32
CA ASP A 85 -22.34 -24.23 5.43
C ASP A 85 -20.87 -24.27 4.98
N TRP A 86 -20.60 -24.88 3.83
CA TRP A 86 -19.27 -25.16 3.29
C TRP A 86 -18.95 -24.41 1.99
N LYS A 87 -19.92 -23.71 1.37
CA LYS A 87 -19.75 -23.00 0.10
C LYS A 87 -19.12 -23.85 -1.01
N ASP A 88 -17.96 -23.44 -1.52
CA ASP A 88 -17.18 -24.09 -2.58
C ASP A 88 -15.98 -24.89 -2.02
N ALA A 89 -16.01 -25.23 -0.72
CA ALA A 89 -14.95 -26.00 -0.07
C ALA A 89 -14.69 -27.36 -0.75
N THR A 90 -13.40 -27.68 -0.88
CA THR A 90 -12.87 -28.93 -1.41
C THR A 90 -12.52 -29.89 -0.28
N PHE A 91 -12.67 -31.19 -0.53
CA PHE A 91 -12.48 -32.24 0.48
C PHE A 91 -11.48 -33.30 0.01
N SER A 92 -10.71 -33.85 0.95
CA SER A 92 -9.77 -34.94 0.70
C SER A 92 -10.17 -36.21 1.45
N SER A 93 -9.98 -37.37 0.81
CA SER A 93 -10.06 -38.67 1.48
C SER A 93 -8.72 -39.06 2.13
N GLU A 94 -7.62 -38.49 1.66
CA GLU A 94 -6.29 -38.62 2.27
C GLU A 94 -6.15 -37.53 3.33
N GLU A 95 -6.47 -37.89 4.57
CA GLU A 95 -6.47 -36.97 5.71
C GLU A 95 -5.13 -36.93 6.46
N SER A 96 -4.25 -37.89 6.17
CA SER A 96 -2.92 -37.97 6.75
C SER A 96 -2.06 -36.80 6.25
N GLY A 97 -1.76 -35.87 7.14
CA GLY A 97 -0.91 -34.71 6.84
C GLY A 97 -1.67 -33.38 6.70
N LEU A 98 -3.01 -33.40 6.68
CA LEU A 98 -3.80 -32.18 6.70
C LEU A 98 -3.64 -31.43 8.04
N ARG A 99 -3.32 -30.14 7.98
CA ARG A 99 -2.97 -29.32 9.13
C ARG A 99 -3.51 -27.91 9.10
N LEU A 100 -3.72 -27.29 7.93
CA LEU A 100 -4.11 -25.88 7.85
C LEU A 100 -5.50 -25.76 7.24
N PHE A 101 -6.48 -25.29 8.01
CA PHE A 101 -7.86 -25.16 7.56
C PHE A 101 -8.35 -23.73 7.73
N ASP A 102 -8.75 -23.13 6.60
CA ASP A 102 -9.32 -21.78 6.57
C ASP A 102 -10.80 -21.82 6.95
N THR A 103 -11.19 -20.99 7.91
CA THR A 103 -12.59 -20.86 8.34
C THR A 103 -13.35 -19.76 7.62
N ARG A 104 -12.67 -18.93 6.80
CA ARG A 104 -13.31 -17.85 6.04
C ARG A 104 -14.42 -18.40 5.15
N GLY A 105 -15.61 -17.84 5.33
CA GLY A 105 -16.79 -18.23 4.57
C GLY A 105 -17.44 -19.56 4.99
N LEU A 106 -16.92 -20.26 6.00
CA LEU A 106 -17.62 -21.40 6.61
C LEU A 106 -18.69 -20.92 7.59
N ALA A 107 -19.80 -21.65 7.68
CA ALA A 107 -20.79 -21.43 8.73
C ALA A 107 -20.34 -22.06 10.06
N ALA A 108 -20.88 -21.58 11.18
CA ALA A 108 -20.57 -22.09 12.51
C ALA A 108 -20.76 -23.62 12.65
N THR A 109 -21.73 -24.20 11.94
CA THR A 109 -21.97 -25.66 11.91
C THR A 109 -20.83 -26.42 11.22
N ALA A 110 -20.29 -25.89 10.13
CA ALA A 110 -19.13 -26.48 9.44
C ALA A 110 -17.88 -26.38 10.32
N THR A 111 -17.58 -25.18 10.84
CA THR A 111 -16.44 -24.94 11.74
C THR A 111 -16.50 -25.83 13.00
N THR A 112 -17.68 -25.96 13.62
CA THR A 112 -17.86 -26.85 14.78
C THR A 112 -17.57 -28.30 14.43
N SER A 113 -18.05 -28.78 13.27
CA SER A 113 -17.83 -30.17 12.84
C SER A 113 -16.35 -30.45 12.56
N LEU A 114 -15.63 -29.45 12.06
CA LEU A 114 -14.19 -29.52 11.84
C LEU A 114 -13.41 -29.54 13.16
N ILE A 115 -13.81 -28.72 14.14
CA ILE A 115 -13.23 -28.74 15.50
C ILE A 115 -13.45 -30.10 16.16
N GLU A 116 -14.65 -30.68 16.06
CA GLU A 116 -14.95 -32.03 16.56
C GLU A 116 -14.04 -33.09 15.96
N TRP A 117 -13.83 -33.04 14.65
CA TRP A 117 -12.88 -33.93 13.98
C TRP A 117 -11.47 -33.75 14.52
N ALA A 118 -11.02 -32.51 14.73
CA ALA A 118 -9.68 -32.23 15.24
C ALA A 118 -9.45 -32.75 16.66
N VAL A 119 -10.47 -32.71 17.54
CA VAL A 119 -10.34 -33.19 18.93
C VAL A 119 -10.69 -34.67 19.12
N SER A 120 -11.26 -35.33 18.11
CA SER A 120 -11.68 -36.73 18.19
C SER A 120 -10.53 -37.73 18.41
N GLU A 121 -9.32 -37.38 17.98
CA GLU A 121 -8.12 -38.22 18.07
C GLU A 121 -7.07 -37.59 18.99
N GLN A 122 -6.67 -38.30 20.04
CA GLN A 122 -5.68 -37.79 21.00
C GLN A 122 -4.26 -37.67 20.41
N ASN A 123 -3.96 -38.39 19.31
CA ASN A 123 -2.62 -38.42 18.73
C ASN A 123 -2.39 -37.36 17.62
N ARG A 124 -3.26 -36.36 17.51
CA ARG A 124 -3.07 -35.25 16.55
C ARG A 124 -1.80 -34.43 16.83
N PRO A 125 -1.31 -33.61 15.90
CA PRO A 125 -0.36 -32.54 16.24
C PRO A 125 -0.95 -31.55 17.27
N PRO A 126 -0.15 -30.65 17.85
CA PRO A 126 -0.65 -29.58 18.69
C PRO A 126 -1.78 -28.79 18.03
N LEU A 127 -2.84 -28.48 18.77
CA LEU A 127 -4.06 -27.85 18.24
C LEU A 127 -4.05 -26.34 18.45
N VAL A 128 -4.32 -25.59 17.38
CA VAL A 128 -4.58 -24.15 17.40
C VAL A 128 -5.95 -23.91 16.79
N LEU A 129 -6.91 -23.50 17.61
CA LEU A 129 -8.32 -23.51 17.24
C LEU A 129 -8.96 -22.14 17.46
N GLU A 130 -9.54 -21.56 16.42
CA GLU A 130 -10.47 -20.44 16.54
C GLU A 130 -11.86 -20.96 16.88
N ILE A 131 -12.33 -20.56 18.06
CA ILE A 131 -13.60 -21.03 18.61
C ILE A 131 -14.72 -20.09 18.13
N PRO A 132 -15.70 -20.59 17.34
CA PRO A 132 -16.80 -19.77 16.87
C PRO A 132 -17.65 -19.30 18.05
N GLU A 133 -18.27 -18.12 17.94
CA GLU A 133 -19.10 -17.50 18.99
C GLU A 133 -20.09 -18.49 19.61
N THR A 134 -20.77 -19.26 18.76
CA THR A 134 -21.69 -20.31 19.15
C THR A 134 -21.05 -21.67 18.93
N ILE A 135 -20.52 -22.26 20.00
CA ILE A 135 -20.03 -23.64 20.03
C ILE A 135 -20.79 -24.43 21.11
N PRO A 136 -21.19 -25.68 20.86
CA PRO A 136 -21.78 -26.54 21.88
C PRO A 136 -20.81 -26.83 23.05
N ASP A 137 -21.35 -26.92 24.27
CA ASP A 137 -20.57 -27.13 25.50
C ASP A 137 -19.83 -28.48 25.53
N ASP A 138 -20.40 -29.52 24.91
CA ASP A 138 -19.76 -30.83 24.79
C ASP A 138 -18.49 -30.77 23.93
N VAL A 139 -18.54 -30.04 22.81
CA VAL A 139 -17.38 -29.82 21.94
C VAL A 139 -16.34 -28.95 22.63
N LEU A 140 -16.78 -27.88 23.30
CA LEU A 140 -15.87 -27.01 24.06
C LEU A 140 -15.15 -27.77 25.18
N SER A 141 -15.87 -28.63 25.90
CA SER A 141 -15.29 -29.49 26.93
C SER A 141 -14.26 -30.45 26.35
N ALA A 142 -14.52 -31.03 25.17
CA ALA A 142 -13.57 -31.88 24.47
C ALA A 142 -12.30 -31.11 24.08
N VAL A 143 -12.43 -29.88 23.55
CA VAL A 143 -11.31 -28.98 23.26
C VAL A 143 -10.47 -28.73 24.51
N ILE A 144 -11.10 -28.29 25.60
CA ILE A 144 -10.44 -27.96 26.87
C ILE A 144 -9.67 -29.17 27.43
N SER A 145 -10.25 -30.37 27.34
CA SER A 145 -9.64 -31.60 27.85
C SER A 145 -8.52 -32.18 26.97
N HIS A 146 -8.31 -31.63 25.77
CA HIS A 146 -7.39 -32.23 24.81
C HIS A 146 -5.92 -32.00 25.22
N PRO A 147 -5.09 -33.06 25.39
CA PRO A 147 -3.75 -32.93 25.98
C PRO A 147 -2.75 -32.15 25.10
N LYS A 148 -3.04 -32.00 23.81
CA LYS A 148 -2.21 -31.27 22.85
C LYS A 148 -2.80 -29.92 22.46
N LEU A 149 -3.76 -29.38 23.22
CA LEU A 149 -4.26 -28.03 23.00
C LEU A 149 -3.12 -27.02 23.25
N ARG A 150 -2.77 -26.23 22.23
CA ARG A 150 -1.73 -25.19 22.32
C ARG A 150 -2.31 -23.81 22.52
N LEU A 151 -3.30 -23.45 21.71
CA LEU A 151 -3.89 -22.11 21.69
C LEU A 151 -5.36 -22.19 21.28
N THR A 152 -6.21 -21.41 21.95
CA THR A 152 -7.56 -21.11 21.48
C THR A 152 -7.68 -19.62 21.19
N LEU A 153 -8.31 -19.27 20.08
CA LEU A 153 -8.66 -17.90 19.73
C LEU A 153 -10.16 -17.72 19.94
N SER A 154 -10.54 -16.68 20.66
CA SER A 154 -11.95 -16.32 20.89
C SER A 154 -12.11 -14.82 20.77
N SER A 155 -13.22 -14.39 20.16
CA SER A 155 -13.62 -12.98 20.13
C SER A 155 -13.87 -12.46 21.55
N GLN A 156 -14.63 -13.24 22.33
CA GLN A 156 -15.07 -12.88 23.68
C GLN A 156 -14.47 -13.78 24.77
N PRO A 157 -14.30 -13.26 26.00
CA PRO A 157 -13.92 -14.09 27.15
C PRO A 157 -15.03 -15.11 27.45
N ARG A 158 -14.63 -16.35 27.75
CA ARG A 158 -15.57 -17.42 28.09
C ARG A 158 -15.17 -18.06 29.40
N GLN A 159 -16.11 -18.15 30.33
CA GLN A 159 -15.88 -18.77 31.65
C GLN A 159 -15.21 -20.16 31.57
N PRO A 160 -15.60 -21.08 30.66
CA PRO A 160 -14.93 -22.39 30.58
C PRO A 160 -13.44 -22.33 30.20
N LEU A 161 -12.99 -21.24 29.55
CA LEU A 161 -11.59 -21.05 29.13
C LEU A 161 -10.77 -20.28 30.17
N GLU A 162 -11.39 -19.74 31.23
CA GLU A 162 -10.69 -19.02 32.31
C GLU A 162 -9.75 -19.91 33.13
N ILE A 163 -9.79 -21.22 32.93
CA ILE A 163 -8.86 -22.18 33.51
C ILE A 163 -7.48 -22.18 32.85
N PHE A 164 -7.27 -21.41 31.77
CA PHE A 164 -6.00 -21.25 31.09
C PHE A 164 -5.43 -19.85 31.27
N ASP A 165 -4.12 -19.70 31.03
CA ASP A 165 -3.49 -18.40 30.87
C ASP A 165 -4.07 -17.69 29.63
N GLN A 166 -4.23 -16.37 29.72
CA GLN A 166 -4.89 -15.56 28.69
C GLN A 166 -3.92 -14.59 28.04
N LEU A 167 -3.95 -14.49 26.72
CA LEU A 167 -3.29 -13.43 25.96
C LEU A 167 -4.34 -12.44 25.48
N ILE A 168 -4.14 -11.16 25.79
CA ILE A 168 -4.99 -10.05 25.33
C ILE A 168 -4.13 -9.00 24.62
N VAL A 169 -4.72 -8.20 23.74
CA VAL A 169 -4.04 -7.04 23.13
C VAL A 169 -3.63 -6.08 24.25
N ASP A 170 -2.39 -5.57 24.23
CA ASP A 170 -1.97 -4.65 25.27
C ASP A 170 -2.70 -3.30 25.09
N PRO A 171 -3.39 -2.79 26.12
CA PRO A 171 -4.18 -1.55 25.99
C PRO A 171 -3.31 -0.29 25.91
N LEU A 172 -2.03 -0.38 26.29
CA LEU A 172 -1.11 0.77 26.36
C LEU A 172 -0.09 0.76 25.22
N ARG A 173 0.31 -0.41 24.73
CA ARG A 173 1.33 -0.55 23.68
C ARG A 173 0.69 -1.11 22.42
N PRO A 174 0.98 -0.54 21.24
CA PRO A 174 0.52 -1.12 19.99
C PRO A 174 1.15 -2.50 19.74
N LEU A 175 0.58 -3.25 18.80
CA LEU A 175 1.19 -4.48 18.29
C LEU A 175 2.65 -4.20 17.89
N PRO A 176 3.59 -5.11 18.18
CA PRO A 176 3.41 -6.54 18.49
C PRO A 176 3.28 -6.88 19.99
N TRP A 177 3.00 -5.92 20.87
CA TRP A 177 2.87 -6.18 22.30
C TRP A 177 1.49 -6.73 22.66
N LEU A 178 1.51 -7.81 23.44
CA LEU A 178 0.35 -8.42 24.09
C LEU A 178 0.54 -8.44 25.60
N ARG A 179 -0.53 -8.68 26.34
CA ARG A 179 -0.49 -8.91 27.78
C ARG A 179 -0.88 -10.34 28.10
N LEU A 180 0.03 -11.06 28.77
CA LEU A 180 -0.20 -12.39 29.31
C LEU A 180 -0.72 -12.25 30.74
N ARG A 181 -1.96 -12.70 30.96
CA ARG A 181 -2.58 -12.88 32.27
C ARG A 181 -2.48 -14.33 32.67
N THR A 182 -1.69 -14.59 33.70
CA THR A 182 -1.53 -15.96 34.24
C THR A 182 -2.65 -16.27 35.23
N LEU A 183 -2.97 -17.56 35.41
CA LEU A 183 -3.92 -18.03 36.44
C LEU A 183 -3.57 -17.58 37.86
N GLY A 184 -2.27 -17.38 38.13
CA GLY A 184 -1.77 -16.84 39.39
C GLY A 184 -2.02 -15.34 39.60
N GLY A 185 -2.75 -14.68 38.70
CA GLY A 185 -3.08 -13.25 38.78
C GLY A 185 -1.94 -12.31 38.40
N ARG A 186 -0.86 -12.82 37.79
CA ARG A 186 0.22 -11.97 37.26
C ARG A 186 -0.11 -11.55 35.83
N ASP A 187 -0.03 -10.26 35.57
CA ASP A 187 -0.13 -9.66 34.25
C ASP A 187 1.28 -9.23 33.80
N MET A 188 1.74 -9.72 32.65
CA MET A 188 3.08 -9.40 32.11
C MET A 188 3.02 -9.07 30.61
N PRO A 189 3.78 -8.07 30.13
CA PRO A 189 3.84 -7.76 28.71
C PRO A 189 4.68 -8.82 27.98
N VAL A 190 4.20 -9.27 26.83
CA VAL A 190 4.84 -10.25 25.94
C VAL A 190 4.89 -9.66 24.54
N ARG A 191 6.04 -9.76 23.87
CA ARG A 191 6.21 -9.28 22.50
C ARG A 191 6.16 -10.44 21.51
N LEU A 192 5.37 -10.33 20.46
CA LEU A 192 5.43 -11.27 19.34
C LEU A 192 6.73 -11.09 18.55
N VAL A 193 7.21 -12.17 17.97
CA VAL A 193 8.41 -12.17 17.12
C VAL A 193 8.07 -12.95 15.86
N ASP A 194 8.50 -12.41 14.72
CA ASP A 194 8.32 -13.09 13.44
C ASP A 194 9.05 -14.44 13.44
N PRO A 195 8.39 -15.52 13.00
CA PRO A 195 8.97 -16.86 12.98
C PRO A 195 10.08 -16.99 11.92
N VAL A 196 10.78 -18.14 11.93
CA VAL A 196 11.74 -18.47 10.87
C VAL A 196 10.97 -18.64 9.54
N PRO A 197 11.35 -17.90 8.47
CA PRO A 197 10.56 -17.83 7.25
C PRO A 197 10.52 -19.15 6.48
N THR A 198 9.39 -19.43 5.85
CA THR A 198 9.24 -20.41 4.77
C THR A 198 8.66 -19.67 3.58
N ALA A 199 9.21 -19.85 2.38
CA ALA A 199 8.65 -19.24 1.18
C ALA A 199 7.19 -19.69 0.99
N PRO A 200 6.28 -18.80 0.54
CA PRO A 200 4.90 -19.15 0.27
C PRO A 200 4.78 -20.19 -0.86
N GLU A 201 3.75 -21.03 -0.79
CA GLU A 201 3.36 -21.93 -1.88
C GLU A 201 2.43 -21.17 -2.83
N VAL A 202 2.92 -20.90 -4.05
CA VAL A 202 2.14 -20.21 -5.10
C VAL A 202 2.12 -21.07 -6.37
N THR A 203 0.98 -21.05 -7.07
CA THR A 203 0.78 -21.66 -8.41
C THR A 203 1.54 -20.88 -9.46
N GLU A 204 2.14 -21.59 -10.42
CA GLU A 204 2.87 -20.99 -11.54
C GLU A 204 1.90 -20.23 -12.44
N ASP A 205 2.12 -18.92 -12.59
CA ASP A 205 1.53 -18.11 -13.66
C ASP A 205 2.57 -17.91 -14.77
N ASP A 206 2.16 -18.22 -16.00
CA ASP A 206 2.96 -18.05 -17.22
C ASP A 206 2.91 -16.59 -17.70
N GLU A 207 3.48 -15.66 -16.92
CA GLU A 207 3.79 -14.31 -17.42
C GLU A 207 5.24 -14.23 -17.89
N VAL A 208 5.45 -13.58 -19.04
CA VAL A 208 6.79 -13.34 -19.58
C VAL A 208 7.48 -12.28 -18.73
N ALA A 209 8.33 -12.73 -17.79
CA ALA A 209 9.06 -11.81 -16.92
C ALA A 209 10.08 -10.96 -17.71
N PRO A 210 10.24 -9.67 -17.38
CA PRO A 210 11.27 -8.82 -17.97
C PRO A 210 12.68 -9.34 -17.66
N SER A 211 13.66 -9.04 -18.51
CA SER A 211 15.03 -9.47 -18.27
C SER A 211 15.60 -8.86 -16.97
N PRO A 212 16.61 -9.48 -16.33
CA PRO A 212 17.27 -8.88 -15.17
C PRO A 212 17.81 -7.46 -15.43
N TRP A 213 18.27 -7.18 -16.65
CA TRP A 213 18.75 -5.87 -17.04
C TRP A 213 17.64 -4.83 -17.14
N ALA A 214 16.48 -5.24 -17.65
CA ALA A 214 15.31 -4.39 -17.72
C ALA A 214 14.82 -4.02 -16.32
N ILE A 215 14.82 -4.98 -15.40
CA ILE A 215 14.47 -4.74 -13.99
C ILE A 215 15.48 -3.77 -13.34
N LEU A 216 16.77 -3.92 -13.62
CA LEU A 216 17.83 -3.01 -13.18
C LEU A 216 17.86 -1.71 -14.01
N GLY A 217 16.93 -1.50 -14.93
CA GLY A 217 16.88 -0.41 -15.92
C GLY A 217 18.23 -0.08 -16.55
N LEU A 218 18.94 -1.11 -16.98
CA LEU A 218 20.22 -1.05 -17.71
C LEU A 218 20.05 -1.31 -19.21
N ASP A 219 18.81 -1.24 -19.72
CA ASP A 219 18.49 -1.54 -21.12
C ASP A 219 19.11 -0.56 -22.14
N ASN A 220 19.64 0.59 -21.68
CA ASN A 220 20.09 1.69 -22.54
C ASN A 220 21.53 2.18 -22.32
N GLU A 221 22.37 1.44 -21.58
CA GLU A 221 23.80 1.78 -21.50
C GLU A 221 24.68 0.66 -22.06
N GLU A 222 25.70 1.04 -22.83
CA GLU A 222 26.85 0.23 -23.20
C GLU A 222 27.64 -0.21 -21.95
N ILE A 223 27.02 -0.95 -21.04
CA ILE A 223 27.68 -1.63 -19.93
C ILE A 223 28.23 -2.95 -20.49
N SER A 224 29.12 -2.84 -21.47
CA SER A 224 29.79 -3.98 -22.08
C SER A 224 31.31 -3.90 -21.98
N SER A 225 31.86 -3.19 -20.98
CA SER A 225 33.33 -3.17 -20.82
C SER A 225 33.88 -3.38 -19.42
N ASN A 226 33.10 -3.31 -18.32
CA ASN A 226 33.69 -3.42 -16.97
C ASN A 226 33.01 -4.39 -15.98
N VAL A 227 32.01 -5.19 -16.39
CA VAL A 227 31.54 -6.31 -15.55
C VAL A 227 32.30 -7.58 -15.94
N VAL A 228 33.22 -7.95 -15.06
CA VAL A 228 34.06 -9.13 -15.10
C VAL A 228 33.20 -10.42 -15.01
N ASP A 229 33.51 -11.40 -15.87
CA ASP A 229 32.92 -12.74 -16.11
C ASP A 229 31.66 -12.86 -16.99
N SER A 230 31.86 -12.65 -18.29
CA SER A 230 30.85 -12.56 -19.36
C SER A 230 30.11 -13.85 -19.76
N SER A 231 30.55 -15.06 -19.38
CA SER A 231 29.87 -16.30 -19.77
C SER A 231 28.89 -16.84 -18.72
N MET A 232 29.24 -16.72 -17.44
CA MET A 232 28.45 -17.27 -16.33
C MET A 232 27.21 -16.43 -16.04
N ILE A 233 27.33 -15.10 -16.09
CA ILE A 233 26.19 -14.19 -15.99
C ILE A 233 25.25 -14.39 -17.19
N GLY A 234 25.79 -14.52 -18.41
CA GLY A 234 24.98 -14.83 -19.60
C GLY A 234 24.22 -16.16 -19.49
N SER A 235 24.89 -17.19 -18.95
CA SER A 235 24.26 -18.49 -18.68
C SER A 235 23.21 -18.40 -17.57
N ALA A 236 23.41 -17.55 -16.57
CA ALA A 236 22.43 -17.32 -15.51
C ALA A 236 21.19 -16.58 -16.03
N ILE A 237 21.38 -15.55 -16.87
CA ILE A 237 20.28 -14.80 -17.51
C ILE A 237 19.44 -15.71 -18.40
N ALA A 238 20.06 -16.65 -19.14
CA ALA A 238 19.33 -17.61 -19.96
C ALA A 238 18.44 -18.57 -19.15
N GLN A 239 18.69 -18.70 -17.85
CA GLN A 239 17.88 -19.50 -16.93
C GLN A 239 16.82 -18.66 -16.20
N PHE A 240 16.87 -17.33 -16.27
CA PHE A 240 15.87 -16.45 -15.69
C PHE A 240 14.64 -16.37 -16.62
N PRO A 241 13.39 -16.31 -16.12
CA PRO A 241 12.98 -16.18 -14.71
C PRO A 241 12.79 -17.48 -13.93
N GLU A 242 12.60 -18.61 -14.62
CA GLU A 242 12.25 -19.92 -14.03
C GLU A 242 13.31 -20.41 -13.03
N GLY A 243 14.58 -20.22 -13.39
CA GLY A 243 15.76 -20.58 -12.62
C GLY A 243 16.13 -22.06 -12.67
N ASN A 244 17.27 -22.39 -12.09
CA ASN A 244 17.79 -23.76 -11.92
C ASN A 244 18.50 -23.87 -10.57
N GLU A 245 17.81 -24.47 -9.60
CA GLU A 245 18.29 -24.56 -8.21
C GLU A 245 19.60 -25.34 -8.09
N ASP A 246 19.74 -26.46 -8.81
CA ASP A 246 20.95 -27.29 -8.79
C ASP A 246 22.15 -26.52 -9.33
N TRP A 247 21.97 -25.85 -10.48
CA TRP A 247 23.03 -25.04 -11.08
C TRP A 247 23.41 -23.87 -10.17
N SER A 248 22.43 -23.15 -9.63
CA SER A 248 22.70 -22.06 -8.70
C SER A 248 23.43 -22.53 -7.45
N ASN A 249 23.11 -23.70 -6.90
CA ASN A 249 23.81 -24.28 -5.76
C ASN A 249 25.28 -24.60 -6.08
N MET A 250 25.55 -25.11 -7.28
CA MET A 250 26.94 -25.33 -7.72
C MET A 250 27.71 -24.01 -7.87
N MET A 251 27.04 -22.95 -8.31
CA MET A 251 27.67 -21.66 -8.58
C MET A 251 27.79 -20.75 -7.35
N GLU A 252 27.05 -21.01 -6.26
CA GLU A 252 26.94 -20.14 -5.08
C GLU A 252 28.29 -19.72 -4.47
N ALA A 253 29.24 -20.67 -4.41
CA ALA A 253 30.55 -20.41 -3.84
C ALA A 253 31.44 -19.53 -4.76
N SER A 254 31.50 -19.86 -6.05
CA SER A 254 32.43 -19.26 -7.00
C SER A 254 31.89 -18.04 -7.74
N TYR A 255 30.59 -18.03 -8.05
CA TYR A 255 29.91 -16.99 -8.83
C TYR A 255 28.58 -16.57 -8.18
N PRO A 256 28.60 -15.77 -7.09
CA PRO A 256 27.41 -15.40 -6.32
C PRO A 256 26.32 -14.71 -7.14
N ILE A 257 26.70 -13.77 -8.01
CA ILE A 257 25.75 -13.01 -8.85
C ILE A 257 25.09 -13.95 -9.87
N ALA A 258 25.86 -14.85 -10.48
CA ALA A 258 25.30 -15.82 -11.43
C ALA A 258 24.36 -16.81 -10.72
N ALA A 259 24.76 -17.32 -9.54
CA ALA A 259 23.91 -18.17 -8.72
C ALA A 259 22.61 -17.46 -8.31
N TRP A 260 22.70 -16.18 -7.93
CA TRP A 260 21.57 -15.31 -7.61
C TRP A 260 20.58 -15.20 -8.77
N ILE A 261 21.05 -14.75 -9.94
CA ILE A 261 20.23 -14.56 -11.14
C ILE A 261 19.54 -15.87 -11.55
N ALA A 262 20.27 -16.99 -11.55
CA ALA A 262 19.72 -18.29 -11.95
C ALA A 262 18.85 -18.96 -10.89
N SER A 263 18.67 -18.37 -9.70
CA SER A 263 17.84 -18.99 -8.65
C SER A 263 16.37 -18.97 -9.06
N PRO A 264 15.61 -20.06 -8.85
CA PRO A 264 14.15 -20.02 -8.98
C PRO A 264 13.51 -19.01 -8.01
N PRO A 265 12.38 -18.36 -8.37
CA PRO A 265 11.72 -17.36 -7.52
C PRO A 265 11.44 -17.87 -6.09
N LYS A 266 10.93 -19.12 -5.98
CA LYS A 266 10.58 -19.79 -4.71
C LYS A 266 11.76 -19.94 -3.74
N THR A 267 12.98 -20.14 -4.24
CA THR A 267 14.18 -20.34 -3.41
C THR A 267 15.07 -19.11 -3.35
N ARG A 268 14.78 -18.08 -4.17
CA ARG A 268 15.57 -16.86 -4.28
C ARG A 268 15.69 -16.12 -2.95
N TRP A 269 14.60 -15.97 -2.19
CA TRP A 269 14.66 -15.41 -0.82
C TRP A 269 15.71 -16.11 0.07
N HIS A 270 15.68 -17.43 0.15
CA HIS A 270 16.63 -18.19 0.96
C HIS A 270 18.07 -18.04 0.46
N ARG A 271 18.27 -17.93 -0.86
CA ARG A 271 19.61 -17.67 -1.41
C ARG A 271 20.08 -16.26 -1.11
N TRP A 272 19.20 -15.26 -1.15
CA TRP A 272 19.51 -13.89 -0.75
C TRP A 272 20.04 -13.85 0.68
N GLN A 273 19.35 -14.48 1.62
CA GLN A 273 19.77 -14.51 3.02
C GLN A 273 21.21 -15.05 3.20
N ARG A 274 21.65 -15.99 2.36
CA ARG A 274 23.01 -16.55 2.37
C ARG A 274 24.03 -15.69 1.62
N LEU A 275 23.61 -15.05 0.53
CA LEU A 275 24.49 -14.32 -0.39
C LEU A 275 24.51 -12.81 -0.18
N ARG A 276 23.59 -12.21 0.58
CA ARG A 276 23.40 -10.75 0.69
C ARG A 276 24.68 -9.97 0.98
N SER A 277 25.58 -10.51 1.80
CA SER A 277 26.87 -9.87 2.12
C SER A 277 27.91 -9.92 0.98
N ARG A 278 27.59 -10.59 -0.13
CA ARG A 278 28.44 -10.79 -1.31
C ARG A 278 27.78 -10.27 -2.60
N LEU A 279 26.57 -9.73 -2.52
CA LEU A 279 25.85 -9.15 -3.64
C LEU A 279 25.86 -7.63 -3.52
N ASP A 280 25.95 -6.95 -4.66
CA ASP A 280 25.63 -5.53 -4.71
C ASP A 280 24.12 -5.34 -4.42
N SER A 281 23.79 -4.30 -3.66
CA SER A 281 22.43 -4.04 -3.19
C SER A 281 21.44 -3.77 -4.34
N GLU A 282 21.90 -3.35 -5.52
CA GLU A 282 21.05 -3.21 -6.71
C GLU A 282 20.42 -4.55 -7.12
N TRP A 283 21.11 -5.68 -6.93
CA TRP A 283 20.60 -7.01 -7.29
C TRP A 283 19.40 -7.47 -6.46
N ILE A 284 19.11 -6.79 -5.35
CA ILE A 284 17.91 -7.00 -4.54
C ILE A 284 16.64 -6.83 -5.38
N ALA A 285 16.67 -6.01 -6.44
CA ALA A 285 15.56 -5.78 -7.37
C ALA A 285 14.96 -7.06 -7.98
N LEU A 286 15.74 -8.14 -8.07
CA LEU A 286 15.31 -9.44 -8.61
C LEU A 286 14.51 -10.29 -7.62
N LEU A 287 14.42 -9.87 -6.35
CA LEU A 287 13.47 -10.49 -5.41
C LEU A 287 12.05 -10.28 -5.91
N ASP A 288 11.28 -11.35 -5.80
CA ASP A 288 9.88 -11.36 -6.11
C ASP A 288 9.10 -11.27 -4.80
N LEU A 289 8.25 -10.23 -4.68
CA LEU A 289 7.47 -9.99 -3.48
C LEU A 289 6.40 -11.08 -3.27
N GLU A 290 5.98 -11.78 -4.32
CA GLU A 290 5.03 -12.88 -4.20
C GLU A 290 5.61 -14.11 -3.51
N TYR A 291 6.92 -14.32 -3.67
CA TYR A 291 7.68 -15.42 -3.06
C TYR A 291 8.46 -14.99 -1.81
N LEU A 292 8.37 -13.71 -1.43
CA LEU A 292 8.96 -13.16 -0.23
C LEU A 292 8.00 -13.33 0.96
N PRO A 293 8.48 -13.80 2.12
CA PRO A 293 7.73 -13.67 3.38
C PRO A 293 7.55 -12.19 3.71
N LEU A 294 6.35 -11.65 3.50
CA LEU A 294 6.13 -10.20 3.50
C LEU A 294 6.29 -9.56 4.87
N GLU A 295 6.13 -10.31 5.97
CA GLU A 295 6.47 -9.84 7.31
C GLU A 295 7.97 -9.51 7.46
N ARG A 296 8.83 -10.00 6.55
CA ARG A 296 10.27 -9.73 6.48
C ARG A 296 10.65 -8.67 5.45
N LEU A 297 9.67 -8.05 4.79
CA LEU A 297 9.94 -7.01 3.79
C LEU A 297 10.76 -5.85 4.37
N ALA A 298 10.56 -5.52 5.64
CA ALA A 298 11.36 -4.52 6.34
C ALA A 298 12.87 -4.83 6.30
N GLU A 299 13.27 -6.11 6.36
CA GLU A 299 14.69 -6.50 6.33
C GLU A 299 15.32 -6.33 4.96
N VAL A 300 14.53 -6.57 3.91
CA VAL A 300 14.96 -6.31 2.53
C VAL A 300 15.08 -4.82 2.30
N ALA A 301 14.10 -4.05 2.79
CA ALA A 301 14.07 -2.60 2.65
C ALA A 301 15.21 -1.91 3.42
N ASP A 302 15.69 -2.49 4.53
CA ASP A 302 16.87 -2.00 5.26
C ASP A 302 18.17 -2.06 4.42
N GLU A 303 18.26 -2.97 3.44
CA GLU A 303 19.46 -3.16 2.61
C GLU A 303 19.30 -2.63 1.17
N ALA A 304 18.08 -2.28 0.76
CA ALA A 304 17.76 -1.88 -0.60
C ALA A 304 18.10 -0.39 -0.87
N PRO A 305 18.69 -0.04 -2.02
CA PRO A 305 18.90 1.34 -2.41
C PRO A 305 17.57 2.00 -2.84
N PRO A 306 17.48 3.35 -2.86
CA PRO A 306 16.24 4.08 -3.15
C PRO A 306 15.52 3.63 -4.43
N ARG A 307 16.28 3.39 -5.50
CA ARG A 307 15.76 2.89 -6.78
C ARG A 307 15.05 1.54 -6.65
N VAL A 308 15.61 0.62 -5.87
CA VAL A 308 15.00 -0.69 -5.64
C VAL A 308 13.75 -0.57 -4.77
N LEU A 309 13.77 0.34 -3.79
CA LEU A 309 12.59 0.66 -2.99
C LEU A 309 11.44 1.22 -3.83
N GLU A 310 11.72 2.01 -4.87
CA GLU A 310 10.70 2.48 -5.83
C GLU A 310 10.07 1.30 -6.60
N ILE A 311 10.89 0.37 -7.09
CA ILE A 311 10.40 -0.86 -7.76
C ILE A 311 9.52 -1.67 -6.81
N PHE A 312 9.92 -1.83 -5.55
CA PHE A 312 9.13 -2.56 -4.56
C PHE A 312 7.88 -1.81 -4.12
N ALA A 313 7.89 -0.48 -4.06
CA ALA A 313 6.71 0.31 -3.77
C ALA A 313 5.63 0.07 -4.84
N GLU A 314 6.01 0.09 -6.12
CA GLU A 314 5.09 -0.18 -7.23
C GLU A 314 4.57 -1.63 -7.22
N LYS A 315 5.45 -2.62 -7.05
CA LYS A 315 5.03 -4.02 -6.95
C LYS A 315 4.10 -4.26 -5.75
N LEU A 316 4.45 -3.74 -4.58
CA LEU A 316 3.64 -3.87 -3.38
C LEU A 316 2.28 -3.20 -3.54
N ARG A 317 2.23 -2.01 -4.17
CA ARG A 317 0.97 -1.32 -4.50
C ARG A 317 0.07 -2.21 -5.35
N LEU A 318 0.58 -2.79 -6.43
CA LEU A 318 -0.18 -3.71 -7.29
C LEU A 318 -0.69 -4.93 -6.50
N LEU A 319 0.16 -5.54 -5.67
CA LEU A 319 -0.23 -6.66 -4.82
C LEU A 319 -1.38 -6.28 -3.87
N LEU A 320 -1.28 -5.15 -3.18
CA LEU A 320 -2.31 -4.67 -2.27
C LEU A 320 -3.63 -4.35 -2.97
N HIS A 321 -3.58 -3.85 -4.21
CA HIS A 321 -4.78 -3.56 -5.00
C HIS A 321 -5.47 -4.84 -5.49
N ASN A 322 -4.69 -5.90 -5.74
CA ASN A 322 -5.22 -7.21 -6.14
C ASN A 322 -5.80 -7.99 -4.95
N ASP A 323 -5.12 -7.95 -3.80
CA ASP A 323 -5.56 -8.57 -2.55
C ASP A 323 -5.24 -7.69 -1.33
N SER A 324 -6.27 -7.06 -0.77
CA SER A 324 -6.14 -6.20 0.40
C SER A 324 -5.61 -6.94 1.64
N GLU A 325 -5.79 -8.26 1.73
CA GLU A 325 -5.31 -9.08 2.85
C GLU A 325 -3.78 -9.13 2.94
N ILE A 326 -3.09 -8.82 1.83
CA ILE A 326 -1.63 -8.71 1.80
C ILE A 326 -1.15 -7.66 2.80
N GLY A 327 -1.92 -6.60 3.06
CA GLY A 327 -1.58 -5.60 4.07
C GLY A 327 -1.37 -6.20 5.46
N LEU A 328 -2.21 -7.17 5.84
CA LEU A 328 -2.06 -7.87 7.11
C LEU A 328 -0.70 -8.58 7.17
N ARG A 329 -0.29 -9.26 6.08
CA ARG A 329 0.97 -10.00 5.93
C ARG A 329 2.20 -9.10 6.02
N THR A 330 2.16 -7.97 5.31
CA THR A 330 3.28 -7.04 5.19
C THR A 330 3.62 -6.34 6.50
N ARG A 331 2.68 -6.20 7.43
CA ARG A 331 2.91 -5.60 8.75
C ARG A 331 3.95 -6.41 9.56
N PRO A 332 5.17 -5.88 9.82
CA PRO A 332 6.24 -6.60 10.52
C PRO A 332 6.02 -6.61 12.04
N ALA A 333 6.54 -7.58 12.80
CA ALA A 333 6.41 -7.61 14.26
C ALA A 333 7.43 -6.68 14.97
N THR A 334 7.45 -5.39 14.60
CA THR A 334 8.36 -4.37 15.14
C THR A 334 7.61 -3.35 16.00
N ASP A 335 8.19 -3.01 17.15
CA ASP A 335 7.73 -1.91 18.01
C ASP A 335 7.93 -0.57 17.28
N PRO A 336 6.91 0.30 17.17
CA PRO A 336 7.01 1.49 16.34
C PRO A 336 8.13 2.43 16.80
N ALA A 337 8.36 2.56 18.11
CA ALA A 337 9.41 3.42 18.65
C ALA A 337 10.84 2.92 18.33
N ASN A 338 10.98 1.66 17.91
CA ASN A 338 12.24 1.04 17.54
C ASN A 338 12.25 0.61 16.06
N ALA A 339 11.45 1.26 15.21
CA ALA A 339 11.40 0.95 13.80
C ALA A 339 12.78 1.16 13.14
N SER A 340 13.21 0.21 12.31
CA SER A 340 14.36 0.40 11.41
C SER A 340 13.97 1.28 10.21
N PRO A 341 14.94 1.75 9.40
CA PRO A 341 14.64 2.40 8.12
C PRO A 341 13.68 1.60 7.23
N GLY A 342 13.89 0.30 7.11
CA GLY A 342 13.05 -0.60 6.34
C GLY A 342 11.65 -0.79 6.95
N ALA A 343 11.55 -0.86 8.28
CA ALA A 343 10.24 -0.88 8.94
C ALA A 343 9.47 0.44 8.76
N SER A 344 10.18 1.56 8.77
CA SER A 344 9.62 2.90 8.53
C SER A 344 9.17 3.06 7.07
N TRP A 345 9.93 2.48 6.12
CA TRP A 345 9.54 2.39 4.72
C TRP A 345 8.28 1.53 4.54
N VAL A 346 8.20 0.35 5.16
CA VAL A 346 6.99 -0.49 5.12
C VAL A 346 5.78 0.26 5.71
N ALA A 347 5.97 0.98 6.81
CA ALA A 347 4.93 1.82 7.40
C ALA A 347 4.46 2.91 6.43
N ALA A 348 5.39 3.57 5.73
CA ALA A 348 5.06 4.55 4.69
C ALA A 348 4.26 3.93 3.53
N GLN A 349 4.60 2.70 3.10
CA GLN A 349 3.86 2.00 2.05
C GLN A 349 2.44 1.61 2.49
N LEU A 350 2.28 1.12 3.73
CA LEU A 350 0.97 0.81 4.29
C LEU A 350 0.10 2.06 4.44
N LEU A 351 0.67 3.18 4.90
CA LEU A 351 -0.01 4.48 4.95
C LEU A 351 -0.42 4.93 3.55
N SER A 352 0.49 4.92 2.58
CA SER A 352 0.24 5.36 1.20
C SER A 352 -0.87 4.57 0.51
N ASN A 353 -1.14 3.35 0.97
CA ASN A 353 -2.18 2.46 0.45
C ASN A 353 -3.39 2.33 1.40
N ALA A 354 -3.53 3.19 2.41
CA ALA A 354 -4.53 3.06 3.46
C ALA A 354 -5.97 2.88 2.96
N ALA A 355 -6.32 3.50 1.83
CA ALA A 355 -7.65 3.41 1.22
C ALA A 355 -7.98 2.02 0.64
N TRP A 356 -6.97 1.21 0.32
CA TRP A 356 -7.12 -0.15 -0.22
C TRP A 356 -6.94 -1.23 0.85
N LEU A 357 -6.56 -0.84 2.07
CA LEU A 357 -6.36 -1.78 3.17
C LEU A 357 -7.68 -2.14 3.87
N PRO A 358 -7.78 -3.34 4.46
CA PRO A 358 -8.94 -3.75 5.24
C PRO A 358 -9.30 -2.75 6.34
N GLU A 359 -10.59 -2.58 6.62
CA GLU A 359 -11.09 -1.63 7.65
C GLU A 359 -10.51 -1.91 9.05
N ASP A 360 -10.22 -3.17 9.36
CA ASP A 360 -9.66 -3.58 10.64
C ASP A 360 -8.15 -3.26 10.78
N MET A 361 -7.49 -2.79 9.72
CA MET A 361 -6.12 -2.25 9.80
C MET A 361 -6.09 -0.76 10.13
N GLN A 362 -7.20 -0.03 10.00
CA GLN A 362 -7.20 1.43 10.08
C GLN A 362 -6.71 1.95 11.44
N GLU A 363 -7.06 1.28 12.53
CA GLU A 363 -6.57 1.63 13.86
C GLU A 363 -5.05 1.38 14.01
N ASP A 364 -4.52 0.30 13.43
CA ASP A 364 -3.08 0.02 13.44
C ASP A 364 -2.29 1.01 12.56
N LEU A 365 -2.87 1.49 11.45
CA LEU A 365 -2.25 2.55 10.65
C LEU A 365 -2.02 3.83 11.47
N ILE A 366 -3.01 4.21 12.29
CA ILE A 366 -2.92 5.38 13.17
C ILE A 366 -1.96 5.13 14.33
N ARG A 367 -2.05 3.97 14.99
CA ARG A 367 -1.31 3.68 16.23
C ARG A 367 0.13 3.23 16.01
N TRP A 368 0.40 2.51 14.92
CA TRP A 368 1.71 1.97 14.62
C TRP A 368 2.34 2.64 13.40
N ALA A 369 1.65 2.63 12.25
CA ALA A 369 2.31 3.01 11.00
C ALA A 369 2.74 4.48 11.01
N LEU A 370 1.90 5.38 11.55
CA LEU A 370 2.24 6.79 11.73
C LEU A 370 3.49 6.98 12.61
N GLU A 371 3.59 6.30 13.75
CA GLU A 371 4.74 6.43 14.65
C GLU A 371 5.99 5.81 14.04
N ALA A 372 5.89 4.59 13.50
CA ALA A 372 6.99 3.87 12.86
C ALA A 372 7.55 4.64 11.66
N TRP A 373 6.69 5.16 10.79
CA TRP A 373 7.08 5.99 9.64
C TRP A 373 7.91 7.21 10.07
N LEU A 374 7.52 7.88 11.15
CA LEU A 374 8.19 9.10 11.61
C LEU A 374 9.56 8.85 12.28
N VAL A 375 9.88 7.61 12.66
CA VAL A 375 11.21 7.27 13.20
C VAL A 375 12.29 7.43 12.14
N HIS A 376 12.12 6.84 10.95
CA HIS A 376 13.03 7.01 9.81
C HIS A 376 12.21 7.22 8.52
N PRO A 377 11.62 8.40 8.30
CA PRO A 377 10.80 8.66 7.12
C PRO A 377 11.64 8.45 5.85
N PRO A 378 11.14 7.71 4.85
CA PRO A 378 11.79 7.65 3.54
C PRO A 378 11.74 9.01 2.86
N SER A 379 12.71 9.32 2.00
CA SER A 379 12.75 10.59 1.25
C SER A 379 11.45 10.85 0.51
N ASN A 380 10.94 9.83 -0.21
CA ASN A 380 9.63 9.83 -0.85
C ASN A 380 8.52 9.54 0.17
N SER A 381 7.95 10.60 0.75
CA SER A 381 7.00 10.54 1.87
C SER A 381 5.69 11.28 1.60
N LEU A 382 5.51 11.89 0.43
CA LEU A 382 4.31 12.68 0.10
C LEU A 382 3.03 11.83 0.11
N ALA A 383 3.06 10.64 -0.47
CA ALA A 383 1.90 9.76 -0.53
C ALA A 383 1.45 9.29 0.87
N ALA A 384 2.41 9.00 1.76
CA ALA A 384 2.14 8.64 3.14
C ALA A 384 1.52 9.83 3.90
N LEU A 385 2.08 11.03 3.74
CA LEU A 385 1.57 12.26 4.34
C LEU A 385 0.13 12.57 3.88
N GLN A 386 -0.13 12.48 2.57
CA GLN A 386 -1.47 12.68 2.00
C GLN A 386 -2.46 11.66 2.54
N SER A 387 -2.03 10.42 2.74
CA SER A 387 -2.89 9.36 3.25
C SER A 387 -3.19 9.52 4.73
N VAL A 388 -2.23 10.00 5.54
CA VAL A 388 -2.49 10.37 6.94
C VAL A 388 -3.57 11.43 7.00
N ASP A 389 -3.43 12.49 6.21
CA ASP A 389 -4.43 13.54 6.09
C ASP A 389 -5.82 13.00 5.66
N TRP A 390 -5.86 12.09 4.68
CA TRP A 390 -7.10 11.40 4.28
C TRP A 390 -7.72 10.53 5.38
N ILE A 391 -6.93 9.76 6.15
CA ILE A 391 -7.44 8.90 7.24
C ILE A 391 -8.19 9.75 8.28
N TYR A 392 -7.60 10.86 8.71
CA TYR A 392 -8.20 11.73 9.73
C TYR A 392 -9.47 12.44 9.22
N LYS A 393 -9.57 12.72 7.91
CA LYS A 393 -10.77 13.32 7.30
C LYS A 393 -11.90 12.34 7.09
N SER A 394 -11.58 11.21 6.46
CA SER A 394 -12.57 10.24 5.97
C SER A 394 -13.31 9.55 7.12
N GLN A 395 -12.64 9.32 8.24
CA GLN A 395 -13.17 8.52 9.35
C GLN A 395 -13.92 9.32 10.41
N GLN A 396 -14.11 10.64 10.23
CA GLN A 396 -14.60 11.53 11.32
C GLN A 396 -13.81 11.34 12.63
N VAL A 397 -12.54 10.92 12.54
CA VAL A 397 -11.66 10.85 13.70
C VAL A 397 -11.54 12.27 14.21
N ASP A 398 -11.85 12.45 15.50
CA ASP A 398 -12.02 13.74 16.15
C ASP A 398 -10.98 14.76 15.62
N VAL A 399 -11.46 15.84 14.97
CA VAL A 399 -10.59 16.88 14.38
C VAL A 399 -9.60 17.42 15.41
N ALA A 400 -9.95 17.33 16.70
CA ALA A 400 -9.09 17.62 17.84
C ALA A 400 -7.78 16.80 17.87
N ASN A 401 -7.77 15.57 17.35
CA ASN A 401 -6.62 14.67 17.33
C ASN A 401 -5.69 14.90 16.13
N TYR A 402 -6.20 15.44 15.02
CA TYR A 402 -5.38 15.67 13.82
C TYR A 402 -4.36 16.81 14.01
N GLY A 403 -4.76 17.90 14.67
CA GLY A 403 -3.88 19.04 14.94
C GLY A 403 -2.55 18.67 15.64
N PRO A 404 -2.59 17.94 16.77
CA PRO A 404 -1.38 17.44 17.43
C PRO A 404 -0.51 16.54 16.55
N VAL A 405 -1.12 15.68 15.74
CA VAL A 405 -0.41 14.79 14.80
C VAL A 405 0.34 15.61 13.75
N LEU A 406 -0.34 16.56 13.11
CA LEU A 406 0.26 17.45 12.13
C LEU A 406 1.45 18.23 12.70
N GLN A 407 1.33 18.73 13.94
CA GLN A 407 2.42 19.41 14.64
C GLN A 407 3.60 18.46 14.93
N GLY A 408 3.32 17.20 15.27
CA GLY A 408 4.35 16.16 15.41
C GLY A 408 5.12 15.92 14.11
N ILE A 409 4.41 15.82 12.99
CA ILE A 409 5.00 15.65 11.65
C ILE A 409 5.83 16.89 11.28
N LEU A 410 5.30 18.11 11.44
CA LEU A 410 6.04 19.35 11.16
C LEU A 410 7.33 19.47 11.97
N ARG A 411 7.29 19.13 13.26
CA ARG A 411 8.48 19.12 14.12
C ARG A 411 9.53 18.17 13.57
N ARG A 412 9.12 16.95 13.21
CA ARG A 412 10.02 15.92 12.68
C ARG A 412 10.58 16.30 11.31
N ALA A 413 9.73 16.85 10.43
CA ALA A 413 10.10 17.35 9.10
C ALA A 413 11.24 18.37 9.13
N ASN A 414 11.26 19.23 10.15
CA ASN A 414 12.27 20.27 10.29
C ASN A 414 13.68 19.76 10.63
N GLU A 415 13.83 18.48 10.97
CA GLU A 415 15.12 17.85 11.26
C GLU A 415 15.82 17.33 9.99
N PHE A 416 15.15 17.37 8.83
CA PHE A 416 15.67 16.85 7.56
C PHE A 416 16.25 17.95 6.63
N PRO A 417 17.17 17.56 5.72
CA PRO A 417 17.67 18.43 4.66
C PRO A 417 16.65 18.71 3.54
N ILE A 418 16.97 19.67 2.66
CA ILE A 418 16.07 20.24 1.63
C ILE A 418 15.85 19.33 0.39
N ASP A 419 16.35 18.11 0.44
CA ASP A 419 16.13 17.04 -0.54
C ASP A 419 15.09 16.00 -0.06
N HIS A 420 14.53 16.19 1.14
CA HIS A 420 13.50 15.32 1.70
C HIS A 420 12.10 15.94 1.58
N ASP A 421 11.14 15.18 1.06
CA ASP A 421 9.75 15.62 0.85
C ASP A 421 9.11 16.30 2.07
N LEU A 422 9.23 15.70 3.26
CA LEU A 422 8.66 16.26 4.48
C LEU A 422 9.24 17.63 4.80
N LYS A 423 10.55 17.83 4.56
CA LYS A 423 11.18 19.14 4.77
C LYS A 423 10.63 20.17 3.80
N ILE A 424 10.51 19.81 2.52
CA ILE A 424 9.99 20.71 1.49
C ILE A 424 8.53 21.07 1.78
N TRP A 425 7.71 20.08 2.18
CA TRP A 425 6.34 20.32 2.63
C TRP A 425 6.28 21.21 3.88
N SER A 426 7.19 21.06 4.85
CA SER A 426 7.19 21.92 6.04
C SER A 426 7.49 23.37 5.70
N LEU A 427 8.36 23.64 4.73
CA LEU A 427 8.63 24.99 4.22
C LEU A 427 7.37 25.63 3.61
N LEU A 428 6.60 24.85 2.83
CA LEU A 428 5.32 25.28 2.29
C LEU A 428 4.34 25.67 3.41
N VAL A 429 4.20 24.81 4.43
CA VAL A 429 3.30 25.07 5.57
C VAL A 429 3.74 26.30 6.38
N GLU A 430 5.02 26.42 6.70
CA GLU A 430 5.58 27.58 7.43
C GLU A 430 5.41 28.88 6.65
N ARG A 431 5.56 28.84 5.32
CA ARG A 431 5.32 30.03 4.48
C ARG A 431 3.87 30.47 4.56
N ILE A 432 2.93 29.54 4.47
CA ILE A 432 1.49 29.84 4.37
C ILE A 432 0.87 30.19 5.72
N ARG A 433 1.24 29.47 6.79
CA ARG A 433 0.68 29.67 8.13
C ARG A 433 1.42 30.74 8.92
N ASP A 434 2.75 30.76 8.85
CA ASP A 434 3.60 31.60 9.71
C ASP A 434 4.20 32.80 8.96
N SER A 435 3.91 32.95 7.65
CA SER A 435 4.45 34.03 6.80
C SER A 435 5.99 34.09 6.81
N LYS A 436 6.65 32.95 7.02
CA LYS A 436 8.11 32.86 7.00
C LYS A 436 8.65 33.29 5.63
N GLN A 437 9.75 34.05 5.61
CA GLN A 437 10.45 34.36 4.35
C GLN A 437 11.31 33.17 3.95
N LEU A 438 11.15 32.73 2.70
CA LEU A 438 11.88 31.63 2.11
C LEU A 438 12.98 32.15 1.19
N GLN A 439 14.11 31.44 1.12
CA GLN A 439 15.15 31.74 0.13
C GLN A 439 14.73 31.21 -1.25
N ILE A 440 15.41 31.65 -2.31
CA ILE A 440 15.08 31.25 -3.68
C ILE A 440 15.18 29.73 -3.84
N GLU A 441 16.20 29.12 -3.25
CA GLU A 441 16.42 27.66 -3.29
C GLU A 441 15.28 26.89 -2.62
N ASP A 442 14.68 27.45 -1.55
CA ASP A 442 13.50 26.88 -0.89
C ASP A 442 12.28 26.93 -1.81
N LEU A 443 12.11 28.02 -2.57
CA LEU A 443 11.01 28.18 -3.52
C LEU A 443 11.15 27.21 -4.70
N GLU A 444 12.36 27.09 -5.24
CA GLU A 444 12.68 26.14 -6.30
C GLU A 444 12.42 24.70 -5.85
N ALA A 445 12.81 24.33 -4.64
CA ALA A 445 12.55 23.01 -4.06
C ALA A 445 11.05 22.70 -3.91
N ILE A 446 10.24 23.66 -3.46
CA ILE A 446 8.78 23.51 -3.37
C ILE A 446 8.19 23.22 -4.75
N ILE A 447 8.56 23.99 -5.76
CA ILE A 447 7.98 23.91 -7.09
C ILE A 447 8.42 22.63 -7.83
N ALA A 448 9.68 22.22 -7.65
CA ALA A 448 10.24 21.06 -8.33
C ALA A 448 9.72 19.72 -7.76
N ASN A 449 9.45 19.66 -6.45
CA ASN A 449 9.22 18.37 -5.77
C ASN A 449 7.80 18.19 -5.23
N LEU A 450 7.04 19.27 -4.95
CA LEU A 450 5.68 19.15 -4.43
C LEU A 450 4.63 19.15 -5.56
N PRO A 451 3.49 18.45 -5.38
CA PRO A 451 2.38 18.49 -6.32
C PRO A 451 1.91 19.93 -6.57
N LEU A 452 1.60 20.25 -7.84
CA LEU A 452 1.18 21.59 -8.24
C LEU A 452 0.00 22.11 -7.42
N ASP A 453 -1.00 21.27 -7.16
CA ASP A 453 -2.17 21.62 -6.36
C ASP A 453 -1.82 22.03 -4.93
N TRP A 454 -0.72 21.54 -4.36
CA TRP A 454 -0.36 21.82 -2.98
C TRP A 454 0.17 23.25 -2.80
N TRP A 455 1.00 23.71 -3.74
CA TRP A 455 1.60 25.04 -3.67
C TRP A 455 0.88 26.07 -4.55
N ALA A 456 -0.15 25.69 -5.30
CA ALA A 456 -0.91 26.57 -6.19
C ALA A 456 -1.37 27.87 -5.51
N LEU A 457 -1.75 27.82 -4.22
CA LEU A 457 -2.18 29.01 -3.48
C LEU A 457 -1.09 30.09 -3.35
N LEU A 458 0.18 29.70 -3.42
CA LEU A 458 1.34 30.60 -3.46
C LEU A 458 1.80 30.93 -4.87
N ALA A 459 1.27 30.27 -5.92
CA ALA A 459 1.77 30.39 -7.28
C ALA A 459 1.91 31.85 -7.79
N PRO A 460 0.94 32.76 -7.54
CA PRO A 460 1.10 34.19 -7.86
C PRO A 460 2.36 34.83 -7.26
N GLU A 461 2.62 34.55 -5.99
CA GLU A 461 3.75 35.08 -5.24
C GLU A 461 5.06 34.44 -5.72
N LEU A 462 5.08 33.11 -5.84
CA LEU A 462 6.24 32.33 -6.29
C LEU A 462 6.73 32.79 -7.66
N LEU A 463 5.82 32.91 -8.63
CA LEU A 463 6.19 33.37 -9.96
C LEU A 463 6.75 34.79 -9.92
N THR A 464 6.14 35.69 -9.14
CA THR A 464 6.61 37.07 -9.02
C THR A 464 8.03 37.14 -8.44
N ASN A 465 8.32 36.32 -7.42
CA ASN A 465 9.64 36.23 -6.81
C ASN A 465 10.67 35.65 -7.79
N LEU A 466 10.35 34.59 -8.51
CA LEU A 466 11.27 33.96 -9.49
C LEU A 466 11.52 34.86 -10.72
N LEU A 467 10.58 35.74 -11.08
CA LEU A 467 10.78 36.75 -12.11
C LEU A 467 11.64 37.95 -11.65
N ALA A 468 12.07 38.01 -10.39
CA ALA A 468 12.83 39.13 -9.84
C ALA A 468 14.32 39.08 -10.20
N GLU A 469 14.92 37.90 -10.28
CA GLU A 469 16.35 37.71 -10.54
C GLU A 469 16.59 36.98 -11.86
N GLU A 470 17.74 37.21 -12.49
CA GLU A 470 18.05 36.62 -13.80
C GLU A 470 18.39 35.12 -13.67
N SER A 471 19.06 34.71 -12.59
CA SER A 471 19.35 33.30 -12.28
C SER A 471 18.10 32.46 -12.11
N SER A 472 17.12 32.96 -11.35
CA SER A 472 15.82 32.30 -11.16
C SER A 472 14.98 32.27 -12.43
N LEU A 473 15.14 33.26 -13.31
CA LEU A 473 14.50 33.26 -14.63
C LEU A 473 15.08 32.17 -15.53
N ASP A 474 16.40 31.99 -15.53
CA ASP A 474 17.04 30.90 -16.28
C ASP A 474 16.57 29.53 -15.73
N TRP A 475 16.46 29.38 -14.40
CA TRP A 475 15.88 28.17 -13.77
C TRP A 475 14.43 27.89 -14.20
N LEU A 476 13.58 28.92 -14.32
CA LEU A 476 12.20 28.79 -14.83
C LEU A 476 12.15 28.28 -16.28
N PHE A 477 13.17 28.57 -17.09
CA PHE A 477 13.25 28.05 -18.44
C PHE A 477 13.77 26.62 -18.48
N ASP A 478 14.64 26.24 -17.55
CA ASP A 478 15.12 24.86 -17.44
C ASP A 478 14.03 23.93 -16.85
N ASN A 479 13.07 24.49 -16.11
CA ASN A 479 11.97 23.77 -15.45
C ASN A 479 10.60 24.27 -15.94
N PRO A 480 10.12 23.81 -17.12
CA PRO A 480 8.85 24.26 -17.68
C PRO A 480 7.67 23.76 -16.81
N ILE A 481 7.03 24.68 -16.11
CA ILE A 481 5.88 24.44 -15.23
C ILE A 481 4.61 24.98 -15.89
N PRO A 482 3.46 24.29 -15.85
CA PRO A 482 2.19 24.78 -16.38
C PRO A 482 1.60 25.90 -15.48
N TRP A 483 2.23 27.07 -15.48
CA TRP A 483 1.86 28.23 -14.67
C TRP A 483 0.41 28.68 -14.87
N SER A 484 -0.16 28.47 -16.06
CA SER A 484 -1.58 28.68 -16.32
C SER A 484 -2.48 27.81 -15.41
N ALA A 485 -2.14 26.54 -15.19
CA ALA A 485 -2.91 25.66 -14.29
C ALA A 485 -2.74 26.04 -12.82
N ALA A 486 -1.55 26.54 -12.44
CA ALA A 486 -1.27 26.96 -11.07
C ALA A 486 -1.94 28.31 -10.71
N ILE A 487 -1.87 29.30 -11.60
CA ILE A 487 -2.29 30.68 -11.31
C ILE A 487 -3.75 30.95 -11.70
N LEU A 488 -4.24 30.39 -12.80
CA LEU A 488 -5.60 30.64 -13.30
C LEU A 488 -6.63 29.75 -12.58
N ARG A 489 -6.64 29.85 -11.25
CA ARG A 489 -7.60 29.18 -10.37
C ARG A 489 -8.64 30.16 -9.83
N PRO A 490 -9.92 29.75 -9.71
CA PRO A 490 -10.95 30.51 -9.02
C PRO A 490 -10.46 31.06 -7.68
N LYS A 491 -10.84 32.31 -7.41
CA LYS A 491 -10.65 32.90 -6.09
C LYS A 491 -11.54 32.16 -5.09
N GLY A 492 -10.96 31.69 -3.98
CA GLY A 492 -11.69 30.90 -2.99
C GLY A 492 -11.64 29.38 -3.22
N GLU A 493 -10.85 28.89 -4.18
CA GLU A 493 -10.60 27.44 -4.33
C GLU A 493 -9.80 26.92 -3.13
N PRO A 494 -10.28 25.91 -2.38
CA PRO A 494 -9.60 25.42 -1.18
C PRO A 494 -8.30 24.68 -1.54
N SER A 495 -7.31 24.77 -0.66
CA SER A 495 -6.06 24.02 -0.79
C SER A 495 -6.27 22.51 -0.60
N THR A 496 -5.53 21.72 -1.37
CA THR A 496 -5.47 20.25 -1.21
C THR A 496 -4.25 19.79 -0.43
N ALA A 497 -3.35 20.71 -0.06
CA ALA A 497 -2.15 20.36 0.68
C ALA A 497 -2.48 19.88 2.11
N PRO A 498 -1.87 18.78 2.59
CA PRO A 498 -2.06 18.26 3.93
C PRO A 498 -1.87 19.35 5.00
N GLY A 499 -2.88 19.54 5.84
CA GLY A 499 -2.86 20.55 6.89
C GLY A 499 -3.05 22.01 6.44
N LEU A 500 -3.52 22.27 5.21
CA LEU A 500 -3.73 23.63 4.69
C LEU A 500 -5.12 23.87 4.08
N GLU A 501 -6.10 22.98 4.22
CA GLU A 501 -7.44 23.14 3.63
C GLU A 501 -8.24 24.33 4.15
N ASP A 502 -7.86 24.88 5.30
CA ASP A 502 -8.44 26.12 5.83
C ASP A 502 -8.02 27.37 5.03
N ARG A 503 -7.22 27.18 3.97
CA ARG A 503 -6.66 28.22 3.13
C ARG A 503 -7.17 28.08 1.71
N ASP A 504 -7.45 29.24 1.12
CA ASP A 504 -8.01 29.34 -0.21
C ASP A 504 -7.06 30.05 -1.16
N HIS A 505 -7.14 29.68 -2.43
CA HIS A 505 -6.41 30.31 -3.51
C HIS A 505 -6.84 31.79 -3.66
N PRO A 506 -5.89 32.74 -3.70
CA PRO A 506 -6.20 34.19 -3.71
C PRO A 506 -6.79 34.69 -5.03
N GLY A 507 -6.70 33.88 -6.09
CA GLY A 507 -6.99 34.28 -7.48
C GLY A 507 -5.75 34.87 -8.17
N CYS A 508 -5.82 35.05 -9.48
CA CYS A 508 -4.72 35.60 -10.26
C CYS A 508 -4.56 37.11 -10.01
N SER A 509 -3.37 37.56 -9.62
CA SER A 509 -3.10 39.01 -9.54
C SER A 509 -2.94 39.62 -10.93
N PRO A 510 -3.57 40.77 -11.23
CA PRO A 510 -3.40 41.45 -12.52
C PRO A 510 -1.95 41.94 -12.76
N GLU A 511 -1.15 42.07 -11.69
CA GLU A 511 0.24 42.53 -11.78
C GLU A 511 1.18 41.50 -12.44
N ILE A 512 0.83 40.21 -12.38
CA ILE A 512 1.62 39.10 -12.93
C ILE A 512 1.88 39.30 -14.42
N ARG A 513 0.86 39.75 -15.17
CA ARG A 513 0.95 40.03 -16.60
C ARG A 513 2.06 41.04 -16.91
N ASN A 514 2.15 42.11 -16.12
CA ASN A 514 3.14 43.15 -16.34
C ASN A 514 4.56 42.67 -16.00
N SER A 515 4.71 41.88 -14.94
CA SER A 515 5.98 41.23 -14.58
C SER A 515 6.46 40.27 -15.68
N LEU A 516 5.56 39.44 -16.22
CA LEU A 516 5.85 38.54 -17.35
C LEU A 516 6.25 39.32 -18.60
N ALA A 517 5.43 40.29 -19.02
CA ALA A 517 5.69 41.08 -20.21
C ALA A 517 7.05 41.80 -20.15
N ARG A 518 7.40 42.36 -18.99
CA ARG A 518 8.69 43.04 -18.78
C ARG A 518 9.87 42.09 -18.99
N ARG A 519 9.79 40.87 -18.47
CA ARG A 519 10.90 39.88 -18.56
C ARG A 519 10.95 39.21 -19.93
N LEU A 520 9.84 38.66 -20.39
CA LEU A 520 9.78 37.86 -21.62
C LEU A 520 10.04 38.71 -22.88
N ARG A 521 9.48 39.93 -22.97
CA ARG A 521 9.72 40.81 -24.14
C ARG A 521 11.19 41.18 -24.27
N SER A 522 11.86 41.49 -23.16
CA SER A 522 13.28 41.85 -23.15
C SER A 522 14.19 40.74 -23.69
N ARG A 523 13.86 39.46 -23.44
CA ARG A 523 14.60 38.29 -23.96
C ARG A 523 14.19 37.95 -25.39
N SER A 524 12.91 38.12 -25.73
CA SER A 524 12.39 37.94 -27.09
C SER A 524 13.03 38.93 -28.08
N GLU A 525 13.16 40.20 -27.71
CA GLU A 525 13.81 41.23 -28.56
C GLU A 525 15.29 40.92 -28.81
N ARG A 526 15.94 40.20 -27.87
CA ARG A 526 17.33 39.75 -28.00
C ARG A 526 17.48 38.43 -28.77
N GLY A 527 16.37 37.79 -29.15
CA GLY A 527 16.36 36.48 -29.82
C GLY A 527 16.78 35.31 -28.92
N ASN A 528 16.75 35.48 -27.59
CA ASN A 528 17.26 34.53 -26.61
C ASN A 528 16.14 33.81 -25.83
N LEU A 529 14.92 33.74 -26.39
CA LEU A 529 13.80 33.08 -25.71
C LEU A 529 13.77 31.59 -26.10
N PRO A 530 13.93 30.65 -25.15
CA PRO A 530 13.90 29.22 -25.44
C PRO A 530 12.47 28.73 -25.68
N GLU A 531 12.32 27.58 -26.35
CA GLU A 531 11.00 26.94 -26.54
C GLU A 531 10.36 26.54 -25.20
N SER A 532 11.17 26.22 -24.18
CA SER A 532 10.70 25.92 -22.83
C SER A 532 10.02 27.10 -22.12
N ALA A 533 10.09 28.32 -22.67
CA ALA A 533 9.31 29.47 -22.21
C ALA A 533 7.80 29.36 -22.55
N ALA A 534 7.38 28.34 -23.31
CA ALA A 534 6.00 28.15 -23.75
C ALA A 534 4.94 28.27 -22.63
N PRO A 535 5.10 27.68 -21.42
CA PRO A 535 4.09 27.81 -20.36
C PRO A 535 3.93 29.25 -19.85
N LEU A 536 5.03 30.01 -19.77
CA LEU A 536 5.00 31.42 -19.34
C LEU A 536 4.39 32.32 -20.41
N LEU A 537 4.67 32.03 -21.69
CA LEU A 537 4.05 32.73 -22.81
C LEU A 537 2.55 32.46 -22.87
N ASP A 538 2.12 31.20 -22.69
CA ASP A 538 0.71 30.84 -22.68
C ASP A 538 -0.03 31.55 -21.55
N LEU A 539 0.54 31.65 -20.34
CA LEU A 539 -0.04 32.43 -19.26
C LEU A 539 -0.15 33.93 -19.61
N MET A 540 0.93 34.51 -20.15
CA MET A 540 0.95 35.92 -20.54
C MET A 540 -0.11 36.23 -21.61
N GLU A 541 -0.20 35.40 -22.65
CA GLU A 541 -1.17 35.56 -23.74
C GLU A 541 -2.60 35.31 -23.27
N SER A 542 -2.82 34.35 -22.36
CA SER A 542 -4.11 34.14 -21.71
C SER A 542 -4.58 35.41 -21.01
N LEU A 543 -3.70 36.08 -20.27
CA LEU A 543 -4.01 37.34 -19.59
C LEU A 543 -4.18 38.52 -20.56
N ASP A 544 -3.41 38.57 -21.66
CA ASP A 544 -3.57 39.59 -22.71
C ASP A 544 -4.96 39.49 -23.37
N THR A 545 -5.44 38.27 -23.67
CA THR A 545 -6.77 38.08 -24.29
C THR A 545 -7.92 38.56 -23.41
N VAL A 546 -7.77 38.45 -22.08
CA VAL A 546 -8.77 38.98 -21.12
C VAL A 546 -8.80 40.50 -21.16
N LEU A 547 -7.63 41.15 -21.21
CA LEU A 547 -7.51 42.60 -21.28
C LEU A 547 -8.02 43.18 -22.60
N GLU A 548 -7.79 42.46 -23.70
CA GLU A 548 -8.24 42.84 -25.04
C GLU A 548 -9.73 42.54 -25.29
N GLY A 549 -10.35 41.71 -24.44
CA GLY A 549 -11.72 41.23 -24.63
C GLY A 549 -11.88 40.33 -25.85
N SER A 550 -10.80 39.71 -26.32
CA SER A 550 -10.75 38.86 -27.51
C SER A 550 -10.93 37.38 -27.16
N SER A 551 -11.27 36.54 -28.15
CA SER A 551 -11.29 35.08 -27.95
C SER A 551 -9.86 34.54 -27.94
N PRO A 552 -9.50 33.66 -26.99
CA PRO A 552 -8.14 33.12 -26.94
C PRO A 552 -7.78 32.30 -28.17
N SER A 553 -6.52 32.41 -28.60
CA SER A 553 -5.94 31.54 -29.62
C SER A 553 -5.55 30.17 -29.06
N THR A 554 -5.21 29.25 -29.96
CA THR A 554 -4.62 27.96 -29.58
C THR A 554 -3.30 28.15 -28.84
N GLY A 555 -3.17 27.60 -27.64
CA GLY A 555 -1.94 27.66 -26.84
C GLY A 555 -0.84 26.69 -27.28
N ARG A 556 0.36 26.89 -26.75
CA ARG A 556 1.55 26.06 -27.04
C ARG A 556 1.59 24.79 -26.22
N THR A 557 1.26 24.87 -24.94
CA THR A 557 1.26 23.76 -23.97
C THR A 557 -0.03 22.97 -24.00
N HIS A 558 -1.16 23.63 -24.26
CA HIS A 558 -2.47 23.02 -24.40
C HIS A 558 -3.34 23.86 -25.34
N PRO A 559 -4.12 23.26 -26.27
CA PRO A 559 -4.90 24.00 -27.26
C PRO A 559 -5.88 25.01 -26.63
N MET A 560 -6.41 24.67 -25.46
CA MET A 560 -7.41 25.47 -24.74
C MET A 560 -6.90 26.28 -23.55
N VAL A 561 -5.57 26.39 -23.34
CA VAL A 561 -5.01 27.06 -22.13
C VAL A 561 -5.55 28.48 -21.93
N GLY A 562 -5.73 29.25 -23.00
CA GLY A 562 -6.25 30.61 -22.96
C GLY A 562 -7.65 30.74 -22.37
N TRP A 563 -8.45 29.68 -22.44
CA TRP A 563 -9.80 29.66 -21.85
C TRP A 563 -9.78 29.63 -20.32
N LEU A 564 -8.70 29.17 -19.68
CA LEU A 564 -8.58 29.19 -18.21
C LEU A 564 -8.69 30.60 -17.63
N ALA A 565 -8.32 31.63 -18.39
CA ALA A 565 -8.44 33.03 -17.97
C ALA A 565 -9.80 33.68 -18.32
N GLN A 566 -10.67 33.00 -19.07
CA GLN A 566 -11.92 33.55 -19.60
C GLN A 566 -13.15 33.09 -18.80
N PRO A 567 -14.23 33.90 -18.73
CA PRO A 567 -15.49 33.49 -18.10
C PRO A 567 -16.01 32.17 -18.68
N ILE A 568 -16.46 31.25 -17.83
CA ILE A 568 -16.90 29.90 -18.21
C ILE A 568 -18.07 29.96 -19.22
N GLU A 569 -18.89 31.00 -19.15
CA GLU A 569 -20.03 31.22 -20.04
C GLU A 569 -19.61 31.47 -21.49
N LYS A 570 -18.37 31.93 -21.71
CA LYS A 570 -17.81 32.19 -23.04
C LYS A 570 -17.11 30.97 -23.64
N TRP A 571 -16.91 29.90 -22.87
CA TRP A 571 -16.15 28.75 -23.33
C TRP A 571 -16.88 28.02 -24.47
N PRO A 572 -16.16 27.57 -25.52
CA PRO A 572 -16.74 26.77 -26.57
C PRO A 572 -17.08 25.36 -26.05
N PRO A 573 -17.92 24.60 -26.77
CA PRO A 573 -18.10 23.18 -26.48
C PRO A 573 -16.76 22.44 -26.64
N ILE A 574 -16.38 21.67 -25.62
CA ILE A 574 -15.10 20.95 -25.54
C ILE A 574 -15.35 19.46 -25.69
N SER A 575 -14.69 18.81 -26.64
CA SER A 575 -14.70 17.35 -26.74
C SER A 575 -13.65 16.74 -25.80
N ASN A 576 -13.86 15.50 -25.35
CA ASN A 576 -12.90 14.80 -24.51
C ASN A 576 -11.52 14.68 -25.19
N GLU A 577 -11.49 14.47 -26.51
CA GLU A 577 -10.24 14.41 -27.28
C GLU A 577 -9.45 15.72 -27.23
N VAL A 578 -10.12 16.87 -27.28
CA VAL A 578 -9.45 18.19 -27.20
C VAL A 578 -9.07 18.51 -25.75
N ALA A 579 -9.89 18.11 -24.78
CA ALA A 579 -9.62 18.34 -23.36
C ALA A 579 -8.42 17.56 -22.82
N MET A 580 -8.11 16.39 -23.40
CA MET A 580 -7.01 15.53 -22.94
C MET A 580 -5.70 15.75 -23.73
N GLN A 581 -5.64 16.72 -24.63
CA GLN A 581 -4.43 17.02 -25.41
C GLN A 581 -3.45 17.90 -24.62
N GLY A 582 -2.15 17.75 -24.88
CA GLY A 582 -1.14 18.64 -24.30
C GLY A 582 -0.86 18.36 -22.82
N ASP A 583 -0.60 19.42 -22.05
CA ASP A 583 -0.24 19.34 -20.64
C ASP A 583 -1.38 18.79 -19.75
N SER A 584 -1.07 17.80 -18.91
CA SER A 584 -2.05 17.08 -18.08
C SER A 584 -2.67 17.94 -16.98
N GLN A 585 -1.91 18.87 -16.40
CA GLN A 585 -2.40 19.77 -15.35
C GLN A 585 -3.37 20.79 -15.94
N ILE A 586 -3.08 21.32 -17.13
CA ILE A 586 -4.02 22.19 -17.85
C ILE A 586 -5.27 21.39 -18.27
N ALA A 587 -5.09 20.19 -18.82
CA ALA A 587 -6.17 19.31 -19.24
C ALA A 587 -7.17 19.04 -18.10
N GLU A 588 -6.68 18.73 -16.90
CA GLU A 588 -7.51 18.51 -15.72
C GLU A 588 -8.43 19.70 -15.43
N ARG A 589 -7.88 20.92 -15.43
CA ARG A 589 -8.64 22.17 -15.21
C ARG A 589 -9.70 22.39 -16.28
N ILE A 590 -9.38 22.10 -17.54
CA ILE A 590 -10.29 22.21 -18.67
C ILE A 590 -11.46 21.20 -18.52
N ILE A 591 -11.16 19.96 -18.14
CA ILE A 591 -12.16 18.91 -17.89
C ILE A 591 -13.10 19.30 -16.74
N LEU A 592 -12.55 19.85 -15.65
CA LEU A 592 -13.33 20.35 -14.52
C LEU A 592 -14.11 21.63 -14.83
N ARG A 593 -13.88 22.24 -16.00
CA ARG A 593 -14.42 23.55 -16.42
C ARG A 593 -14.21 24.63 -15.36
N THR A 594 -13.02 24.68 -14.77
CA THR A 594 -12.65 25.69 -13.78
C THR A 594 -11.85 26.82 -14.44
N SER A 595 -12.18 28.07 -14.11
CA SER A 595 -11.52 29.26 -14.64
C SER A 595 -11.03 30.17 -13.51
N GLY A 596 -9.85 30.75 -13.70
CA GLY A 596 -9.32 31.81 -12.83
C GLY A 596 -9.88 33.19 -13.10
N TYR A 597 -10.86 33.34 -13.99
CA TYR A 597 -11.45 34.63 -14.31
C TYR A 597 -12.10 35.28 -13.09
N HIS A 598 -11.84 36.57 -12.90
CA HIS A 598 -12.59 37.45 -12.02
C HIS A 598 -12.54 38.89 -12.55
N GLU A 599 -13.48 39.74 -12.10
CA GLU A 599 -13.65 41.12 -12.61
C GLU A 599 -12.35 41.96 -12.54
N GLY A 600 -11.51 41.74 -11.51
CA GLY A 600 -10.23 42.42 -11.37
C GLY A 600 -9.18 42.12 -12.47
N LEU A 601 -9.40 41.14 -13.34
CA LEU A 601 -8.53 40.87 -14.50
C LEU A 601 -8.95 41.67 -15.74
N SER A 602 -10.23 42.04 -15.85
CA SER A 602 -10.71 42.93 -16.91
C SER A 602 -10.43 44.38 -16.52
N GLY A 603 -9.82 45.16 -17.42
CA GLY A 603 -9.45 46.56 -17.18
C GLY A 603 -10.61 47.55 -16.97
N GLU A 604 -11.84 47.09 -16.76
CA GLU A 604 -13.04 47.93 -16.66
C GLU A 604 -13.16 48.70 -15.33
N GLN A 605 -12.29 48.48 -14.34
CA GLN A 605 -12.32 49.22 -13.06
C GLN A 605 -11.61 50.60 -13.06
N SER A 606 -11.22 51.16 -14.22
CA SER A 606 -10.69 52.54 -14.29
C SER A 606 -11.70 53.60 -14.73
N GLN A 607 -12.99 53.30 -14.80
CA GLN A 607 -14.02 54.29 -15.15
C GLN A 607 -15.31 54.15 -14.33
N LEU A 608 -15.25 54.37 -13.01
CA LEU A 608 -16.40 54.80 -12.21
C LEU A 608 -15.98 55.84 -11.17
#